data_AF-A0A847FRG8-F1
#
_entry.id   AF-A0A847FRG8-F1
#
_cell.length_a   1.000
_cell.length_b   1.000
_cell.length_c   1.000
_cell.angle_alpha   90.00
_cell.angle_beta   90.00
_cell.angle_gamma   90.00
#
_symmetry.space_group_name_H-M   'P 1'
#
loop_
_entity.id
_entity.type
_entity.pdbx_description
1 polymer ?
#
loop_
_entity_poly.entity_id
_entity_poly.type
_entity_poly.pdbx_seq_one_letter_code
_entity_poly.pdbx_strand_id
1 'polypeptide(L)'
;EDHIYRFGTCLLDLDDPSRIIHRAAESIFEPRELWELKGDVPNVVFSGANPVVDGTVYVYYGGGDHVIGLATCSLEELLAFARSG
;
A
#
# COMPACT_ATOMS: atom_id res chain seq x y z
N GLU A 1 -7.85 7.47 -20.67
CA GLU A 1 -6.60 7.45 -19.89
C GLU A 1 -6.58 6.14 -19.13
N ASP A 2 -5.44 5.45 -19.11
CA ASP A 2 -5.31 4.24 -18.31
C ASP A 2 -5.11 4.64 -16.85
N HIS A 3 -6.07 4.33 -16.00
CA HIS A 3 -5.96 4.55 -14.56
C HIS A 3 -4.99 3.52 -13.96
N ILE A 4 -4.06 3.98 -13.13
CA ILE A 4 -3.13 3.11 -12.39
C ILE A 4 -3.40 3.28 -10.91
N TYR A 5 -3.82 2.21 -10.26
CA TYR A 5 -3.99 2.19 -8.80
C TYR A 5 -2.65 1.87 -8.13
N ARG A 6 -2.16 2.80 -7.31
CA ARG A 6 -0.93 2.67 -6.52
C ARG A 6 -1.25 2.77 -5.04
N PHE A 7 -0.40 2.17 -4.22
CA PHE A 7 -0.59 2.17 -2.78
C PHE A 7 0.43 3.08 -2.09
N GLY A 8 -0.01 3.99 -1.22
CA GLY A 8 0.82 4.97 -0.53
C GLY A 8 0.53 5.00 0.97
N THR A 9 1.16 5.92 1.69
CA THR A 9 1.03 6.03 3.15
C THR A 9 0.75 7.46 3.60
N CYS A 10 0.09 7.58 4.75
CA CYS A 10 -0.02 8.83 5.49
C CYS A 10 0.05 8.54 6.99
N LEU A 11 0.61 9.50 7.72
CA LEU A 11 0.64 9.54 9.18
C LEU A 11 -0.38 10.57 9.63
N LEU A 12 -1.30 10.14 10.48
CA LEU A 12 -2.32 10.98 11.09
C LEU A 12 -1.92 11.30 12.52
N ASP A 13 -2.44 12.41 13.04
CA ASP A 13 -2.29 12.74 14.45
C ASP A 13 -2.99 11.69 15.33
N LEU A 14 -2.35 11.36 16.45
CA LEU A 14 -2.78 10.27 17.32
C LEU A 14 -4.04 10.64 18.12
N ASP A 15 -4.17 11.93 18.46
CA ASP A 15 -5.29 12.44 19.25
C ASP A 15 -6.41 12.98 18.34
N ASP A 16 -6.06 13.60 17.19
CA ASP A 16 -7.01 14.10 16.19
C ASP A 16 -6.71 13.57 14.77
N PRO A 17 -7.21 12.38 14.40
CA PRO A 17 -6.88 11.73 13.13
C PRO A 17 -7.40 12.47 11.89
N SER A 18 -8.19 13.54 12.03
CA SER A 18 -8.53 14.41 10.90
C SER A 18 -7.32 15.20 10.38
N ARG A 19 -6.27 15.30 11.20
CA ARG A 19 -5.03 16.01 10.88
C ARG A 19 -3.99 15.05 10.31
N ILE A 20 -3.57 15.32 9.08
CA ILE A 20 -2.44 14.65 8.45
C ILE A 20 -1.16 15.27 8.98
N ILE A 21 -0.33 14.49 9.67
CA ILE A 21 1.02 14.89 10.10
C ILE A 21 1.99 14.80 8.92
N HIS A 22 1.88 13.74 8.14
CA HIS A 22 2.72 13.51 6.98
C HIS A 22 1.99 12.66 5.94
N ARG A 23 2.26 12.89 4.65
CA ARG A 23 1.77 12.07 3.56
C ARG A 23 2.92 11.88 2.59
N ALA A 24 3.33 10.63 2.39
CA ALA A 24 4.41 10.33 1.47
C ALA A 24 4.01 10.78 0.06
N ALA A 25 4.95 11.41 -0.66
CA ALA A 25 4.78 11.79 -2.05
C ALA A 25 4.84 10.57 -2.96
N GLU A 26 5.67 9.58 -2.61
CA GLU A 26 5.83 8.35 -3.38
C GLU A 26 4.92 7.21 -2.87
N SER A 27 4.58 6.29 -3.77
CA SER A 27 3.86 5.05 -3.44
C SER A 27 4.81 4.03 -2.81
N ILE A 28 4.32 3.28 -1.82
CA ILE A 28 5.07 2.15 -1.24
C ILE A 28 5.24 0.99 -2.23
N PHE A 29 4.26 0.78 -3.12
CA PHE A 29 4.43 -0.03 -4.33
C PHE A 29 3.31 0.25 -5.35
N GLU A 30 3.55 -0.24 -6.57
CA GLU A 30 2.70 -0.06 -7.75
C GLU A 30 2.64 -1.37 -8.55
N PRO A 31 1.69 -1.53 -9.48
CA PRO A 31 1.57 -2.73 -10.31
C PRO A 31 2.84 -2.97 -11.13
N ARG A 32 3.42 -4.16 -11.00
CA ARG A 32 4.61 -4.61 -11.75
C ARG A 32 4.48 -6.06 -12.21
N GLU A 33 3.80 -6.88 -11.43
CA GLU A 33 3.67 -8.30 -11.71
C GLU A 33 2.54 -8.58 -12.70
N LEU A 34 2.63 -9.71 -13.42
CA LEU A 34 1.69 -10.03 -14.49
C LEU A 34 0.22 -10.06 -14.03
N TRP A 35 -0.03 -10.52 -12.80
CA TRP A 35 -1.37 -10.57 -12.21
C TRP A 35 -1.88 -9.23 -11.69
N GLU A 36 -1.03 -8.19 -11.65
CA GLU A 36 -1.41 -6.81 -11.29
C GLU A 36 -1.64 -5.97 -12.55
N LEU A 37 -0.83 -6.24 -13.58
CA LEU A 37 -0.91 -5.61 -14.90
C LEU A 37 -2.06 -6.19 -15.75
N LYS A 38 -2.49 -7.42 -15.48
CA LYS A 38 -3.58 -8.10 -16.20
C LYS A 38 -4.56 -8.73 -15.23
N GLY A 39 -5.84 -8.46 -15.44
CA GLY A 39 -6.96 -9.02 -14.68
C GLY A 39 -8.28 -8.42 -15.15
N ASP A 40 -9.31 -8.48 -14.31
CA ASP A 40 -10.62 -7.88 -14.58
C ASP A 40 -10.53 -6.35 -14.68
N VAL A 41 -9.60 -5.75 -13.92
CA VAL A 41 -9.19 -4.34 -14.06
C VAL A 41 -7.65 -4.29 -14.12
N PRO A 42 -7.03 -3.93 -15.26
CA PRO A 42 -5.57 -3.90 -15.39
C PRO A 42 -4.94 -2.74 -14.60
N ASN A 43 -3.67 -2.89 -14.24
CA ASN A 43 -2.86 -1.89 -13.53
C ASN A 43 -3.41 -1.53 -12.13
N VAL A 44 -3.78 -2.57 -11.36
CA VAL A 44 -4.33 -2.39 -10.01
C VAL A 44 -3.54 -3.17 -8.97
N VAL A 45 -3.11 -2.45 -7.93
CA VAL A 45 -2.85 -2.99 -6.59
C VAL A 45 -3.73 -2.25 -5.59
N PHE A 46 -4.61 -2.97 -4.88
CA PHE A 46 -5.59 -2.37 -3.98
C PHE A 46 -5.56 -3.04 -2.60
N SER A 47 -5.26 -2.29 -1.54
CA SER A 47 -5.13 -2.85 -0.19
C SER A 47 -6.47 -3.35 0.37
N GLY A 48 -6.45 -4.58 0.91
CA GLY A 48 -7.59 -5.19 1.60
C GLY A 48 -7.39 -5.35 3.11
N ALA A 49 -6.24 -5.86 3.55
CA ALA A 49 -5.92 -6.04 4.97
C ALA A 49 -4.42 -5.86 5.23
N ASN A 50 -4.07 -5.25 6.36
CA ASN A 50 -2.68 -4.90 6.69
C ASN A 50 -2.29 -5.28 8.15
N PRO A 51 -2.42 -6.54 8.60
CA PRO A 51 -2.03 -6.91 9.96
C PRO A 51 -0.52 -6.77 10.18
N VAL A 52 -0.15 -6.41 11.40
CA VAL A 52 1.23 -6.42 11.88
C VAL A 52 1.41 -7.60 12.83
N VAL A 53 2.34 -8.49 12.52
CA VAL A 53 2.66 -9.67 13.34
C VAL A 53 4.16 -9.70 13.55
N ASP A 54 4.59 -9.70 14.82
CA ASP A 54 6.01 -9.74 15.21
C ASP A 54 6.89 -8.72 14.48
N GLY A 55 6.37 -7.49 14.31
CA GLY A 55 7.05 -6.39 13.63
C GLY A 55 7.04 -6.45 12.10
N THR A 56 6.40 -7.46 11.49
CA THR A 56 6.23 -7.57 10.04
C THR A 56 4.84 -7.10 9.64
N VAL A 57 4.76 -6.21 8.65
CA VAL A 57 3.50 -5.79 8.01
C VAL A 57 3.18 -6.74 6.88
N TYR A 58 1.99 -7.32 6.90
CA TYR A 58 1.46 -8.17 5.83
C TYR A 58 0.41 -7.38 5.05
N VAL A 59 0.74 -6.91 3.85
CA VAL A 59 -0.20 -6.20 2.97
C VAL A 59 -0.88 -7.21 2.06
N TYR A 60 -2.09 -7.62 2.41
CA TYR A 60 -2.97 -8.36 1.52
C TYR A 60 -3.64 -7.38 0.56
N TYR A 61 -3.48 -7.60 -0.74
CA TYR A 61 -3.96 -6.68 -1.76
C TYR A 61 -4.63 -7.43 -2.92
N GLY A 62 -5.58 -6.77 -3.57
CA GLY A 62 -6.13 -7.20 -4.85
C GLY A 62 -5.16 -6.86 -5.98
N GLY A 63 -4.78 -7.85 -6.77
CA GLY A 63 -4.00 -7.69 -8.00
C GLY A 63 -4.93 -7.81 -9.20
N GLY A 64 -4.97 -6.75 -10.02
CA GLY A 64 -5.76 -6.73 -11.25
C GLY A 64 -7.27 -6.94 -11.06
N ASP A 65 -7.80 -6.64 -9.87
CA ASP A 65 -9.16 -7.00 -9.41
C ASP A 65 -9.53 -8.48 -9.61
N HIS A 66 -8.53 -9.36 -9.67
CA HIS A 66 -8.71 -10.76 -10.05
C HIS A 66 -8.19 -11.75 -9.01
N VAL A 67 -7.06 -11.44 -8.37
CA VAL A 67 -6.39 -12.31 -7.39
C VAL A 67 -6.09 -11.57 -6.10
N ILE A 68 -5.81 -12.33 -5.03
CA ILE A 68 -5.25 -11.80 -3.78
C ILE A 68 -3.74 -12.06 -3.78
N GLY A 69 -2.95 -10.99 -3.66
CA GLY A 69 -1.51 -11.03 -3.44
C GLY A 69 -1.15 -10.71 -1.99
N LEU A 70 0.12 -10.96 -1.64
CA LEU A 70 0.70 -10.59 -0.35
C LEU A 70 2.07 -9.95 -0.57
N ALA A 71 2.22 -8.72 -0.07
CA ALA A 71 3.51 -8.04 0.07
C ALA A 71 3.87 -7.92 1.56
N THR A 72 5.16 -7.92 1.87
CA THR A 72 5.63 -7.81 3.27
C THR A 72 6.78 -6.82 3.39
N CYS A 73 6.83 -6.11 4.51
CA CYS A 73 7.98 -5.31 4.94
C CYS A 73 8.04 -5.26 6.46
N SER A 74 9.14 -4.80 7.05
CA SER A 74 9.14 -4.50 8.48
C SER A 74 8.31 -3.25 8.77
N LEU A 75 7.66 -3.21 9.93
CA LEU A 75 6.92 -2.01 10.38
C LEU A 75 7.86 -0.82 10.55
N GLU A 76 9.11 -1.08 10.97
CA GLU A 76 10.13 -0.03 11.12
C GLU A 76 10.45 0.64 9.78
N GLU A 77 10.72 -0.13 8.73
CA GLU A 77 10.97 0.41 7.39
C GLU A 77 9.76 1.16 6.85
N LEU A 78 8.55 0.63 7.03
CA LEU A 78 7.33 1.28 6.59
C LEU A 78 7.11 2.63 7.29
N LEU A 79 7.36 2.69 8.61
CA LEU A 79 7.26 3.93 9.38
C LEU A 79 8.37 4.92 9.01
N ALA A 80 9.58 4.45 8.75
CA ALA A 80 10.67 5.29 8.28
C ALA A 80 10.30 5.94 6.94
N PHE A 81 9.85 5.14 5.96
CA PHE A 81 9.35 5.63 4.68
C PHE A 81 8.18 6.61 4.88
N ALA A 82 7.19 6.26 5.69
CA ALA A 82 6.02 7.11 5.92
C ALA A 82 6.35 8.46 6.59
N ARG A 83 7.52 8.63 7.21
CA ARG A 83 7.99 9.88 7.81
C ARG A 83 8.81 10.76 6.86
N SER A 84 9.42 10.18 5.83
CA SER A 84 10.41 10.88 4.98
C SER A 84 10.13 10.84 3.48
N GLY A 85 9.27 9.94 3.03
CA GLY A 85 8.94 9.72 1.61
C GLY A 85 7.88 10.66 1.06
#